data_AF-A0A6B3GHV6-F1
#
_entry.id   AF-A0A6B3GHV6-F1
#
_cell.length_a   1.000
_cell.length_b   1.000
_cell.length_c   1.000
_cell.angle_alpha   90.00
_cell.angle_beta   90.00
_cell.angle_gamma   90.00
#
_symmetry.space_group_name_H-M   'P 1'
#
loop_
_entity.id
_entity.type
_entity.pdbx_description
1 polymer ?
#
loop_
_entity_poly.entity_id
_entity_poly.type
_entity_poly.pdbx_seq_one_letter_code
_entity_poly.pdbx_strand_id
1 'polypeptide(L)' 'AGKSTVLSLLLRQRDPDGGRVTVSGTDTAAYALASLRRGIAVVSQETYLFHATIAENLRIARPAATDEELRTAART' A
#
# COMPACT_ATOMS: atom_id res chain seq x y z
N ALA A 1 -20.01 -5.02 -2.50
CA ALA A 1 -20.04 -4.82 -3.96
C ALA A 1 -18.65 -4.43 -4.48
N GLY A 2 -17.92 -5.36 -5.12
CA GLY A 2 -16.78 -5.14 -6.04
C GLY A 2 -15.52 -4.38 -5.61
N LYS A 3 -15.52 -3.57 -4.55
CA LYS A 3 -14.40 -2.69 -4.19
C LYS A 3 -13.11 -3.45 -3.88
N SER A 4 -13.20 -4.52 -3.10
CA SER A 4 -12.05 -5.39 -2.80
C SER A 4 -11.49 -6.05 -4.06
N THR A 5 -12.36 -6.36 -5.02
CA THR A 5 -12.00 -6.90 -6.34
C THR A 5 -11.24 -5.88 -7.19
N VAL A 6 -11.61 -4.60 -7.13
CA VAL A 6 -10.88 -3.52 -7.81
C VAL A 6 -9.51 -3.30 -7.16
N LEU A 7 -9.44 -3.29 -5.83
CA LEU A 7 -8.18 -3.19 -5.10
C LEU A 7 -7.22 -4.33 -5.43
N SER A 8 -7.71 -5.58 -5.54
CA SER A 8 -6.85 -6.72 -5.86
C SER A 8 -6.29 -6.66 -7.29
N LEU A 9 -7.03 -6.08 -8.24
CA LEU A 9 -6.53 -5.80 -9.59
C LEU A 9 -5.47 -4.68 -9.59
N LEU A 10 -5.72 -3.57 -8.88
CA LEU A 10 -4.77 -2.45 -8.79
C LEU A 10 -3.45 -2.86 -8.14
N LEU A 11 -3.50 -3.72 -7.12
CA LEU A 11 -2.31 -4.24 -6.41
C LEU A 11 -1.66 -5.43 -7.12
N ARG A 12 -2.20 -5.84 -8.28
CA ARG A 12 -1.83 -7.05 -9.02
C ARG A 12 -1.70 -8.27 -8.11
N GLN A 13 -2.68 -8.45 -7.23
CA GLN A 13 -2.90 -9.70 -6.51
C GLN A 13 -3.59 -10.73 -7.40
N ARG A 14 -4.28 -10.25 -8.45
CA ARG A 14 -4.84 -11.05 -9.53
C ARG A 14 -4.71 -10.25 -10.85
N ASP A 15 -4.62 -10.96 -11.96
CA ASP A 15 -4.68 -10.35 -13.28
C ASP A 15 -6.14 -10.15 -13.74
N PRO A 16 -6.42 -9.18 -14.63
CA PRO A 16 -7.75 -9.00 -15.19
C PRO A 16 -8.10 -10.15 -16.15
N ASP A 17 -9.34 -10.63 -16.10
CA ASP A 17 -9.84 -11.64 -17.05
C ASP A 17 -9.94 -11.08 -18.49
N GLY A 18 -10.01 -9.75 -18.63
CA GLY A 18 -9.99 -9.04 -19.90
C GLY A 18 -9.69 -7.55 -19.75
N GLY A 19 -9.06 -6.96 -20.77
CA GLY A 19 -8.62 -5.56 -20.76
C GLY A 19 -7.26 -5.36 -20.09
N ARG A 20 -7.01 -4.15 -19.58
CA ARG A 20 -5.77 -3.79 -18.87
C ARG A 20 -6.03 -2.79 -17.76
N VAL A 21 -5.16 -2.78 -16.76
CA VAL A 21 -5.16 -1.79 -15.68
C VAL A 21 -3.98 -0.85 -15.89
N THR A 22 -4.23 0.46 -15.92
CA THR A 22 -3.17 1.45 -16.14
C THR A 22 -3.05 2.40 -14.95
N VAL A 23 -1.82 2.74 -14.57
CA VAL A 23 -1.51 3.83 -13.64
C VAL A 23 -0.79 4.92 -14.45
N SER A 24 -1.32 6.14 -14.44
CA SER A 24 -0.78 7.27 -15.23
C SER A 24 -0.57 6.92 -16.72
N GLY A 25 -1.51 6.17 -17.30
CA GLY A 25 -1.46 5.75 -18.71
C GLY A 25 -0.52 4.59 -19.02
N THR A 26 0.29 4.13 -18.06
CA THR A 26 1.18 2.97 -18.23
C THR A 26 0.52 1.72 -17.67
N ASP A 27 0.59 0.61 -18.41
CA ASP A 27 0.08 -0.68 -17.95
C ASP A 27 0.77 -1.14 -16.66
N THR A 28 0.01 -1.56 -15.66
CA THR A 28 0.56 -2.09 -14.41
C THR A 28 1.41 -3.35 -14.61
N ALA A 29 1.21 -4.07 -15.72
CA ALA A 29 2.04 -5.20 -16.15
C ALA A 29 3.49 -4.79 -16.47
N ALA A 30 3.72 -3.54 -16.90
CA ALA A 30 5.04 -3.03 -17.27
C ALA A 30 5.90 -2.63 -16.05
N TYR A 31 5.31 -2.50 -14.86
CA TYR A 31 6.04 -2.20 -13.64
C TYR A 31 6.56 -3.46 -12.97
N ALA A 32 7.75 -3.38 -12.37
CA ALA A 32 8.14 -4.32 -11.33
C ALA A 32 7.11 -4.25 -10.19
N LEU A 33 6.64 -5.41 -9.72
CA LEU A 33 5.55 -5.49 -8.74
C LEU A 33 5.83 -4.67 -7.46
N ALA A 34 7.07 -4.71 -6.97
CA ALA A 34 7.49 -3.91 -5.83
C ALA A 34 7.41 -2.41 -6.10
N SER A 35 7.77 -1.95 -7.30
CA SER A 35 7.69 -0.53 -7.68
C SER A 35 6.26 -0.03 -7.78
N LEU A 36 5.36 -0.84 -8.36
CA LEU A 36 3.92 -0.54 -8.39
C LEU A 36 3.36 -0.37 -6.97
N ARG A 37 3.63 -1.37 -6.11
CA ARG A 37 3.07 -1.39 -4.75
C ARG A 37 3.64 -0.30 -3.84
N ARG A 38 4.89 0.14 -4.03
CA ARG A 38 5.44 1.29 -3.29
C ARG A 38 4.69 2.60 -3.55
N GLY A 39 4.02 2.73 -4.70
CA GLY A 39 3.20 3.91 -5.03
C GLY A 39 1.77 3.86 -4.48
N ILE A 40 1.38 2.78 -3.79
CA ILE A 40 -0.01 2.57 -3.33
C ILE A 40 -0.01 2.26 -1.84
N ALA A 41 -0.61 3.16 -1.05
CA ALA A 41 -0.91 2.90 0.35
C ALA A 41 -2.32 2.27 0.48
N VAL A 42 -2.41 1.13 1.14
CA VAL A 42 -3.68 0.44 1.39
C VAL A 42 -4.03 0.56 2.86
N VAL A 43 -5.18 1.15 3.15
CA VAL A 43 -5.73 1.23 4.51
C VAL A 43 -6.81 0.16 4.65
N SER A 44 -6.55 -0.82 5.50
CA SER A 44 -7.52 -1.89 5.81
C SER A 44 -8.71 -1.33 6.59
N GLN A 45 -9.88 -1.96 6.44
CA GLN A 45 -11.05 -1.66 7.29
C GLN A 45 -10.83 -2.08 8.75
N GLU A 46 -10.07 -3.16 8.95
CA GLU A 46 -9.63 -3.63 10.26
C GLU A 46 -8.25 -3.07 10.60
N THR A 47 -8.09 -2.61 11.83
CA THR A 47 -6.80 -2.14 12.36
C THR A 47 -5.99 -3.33 12.87
N TYR A 48 -4.77 -3.50 12.37
CA TYR A 48 -3.82 -4.48 12.86
C TYR A 48 -2.66 -3.77 13.56
N LEU A 49 -2.39 -4.19 14.79
CA LEU A 49 -1.25 -3.74 15.59
C LEU A 49 -0.48 -4.96 16.08
N PHE A 50 0.84 -4.84 16.06
CA PHE A 50 1.74 -5.81 16.68
C PHE A 50 1.89 -5.48 18.16
N HIS A 51 2.16 -6.52 18.97
CA HIS A 51 2.53 -6.39 20.38
C HIS A 51 3.93 -5.76 20.53
N ALA A 52 3.99 -4.46 20.24
CA ALA A 52 5.18 -3.64 20.16
C ALA A 52 4.78 -2.18 20.46
N THR A 53 5.76 -1.29 20.56
CA THR A 53 5.50 0.14 20.75
C THR A 53 4.81 0.76 19.52
N ILE A 54 4.20 1.93 19.70
CA ILE A 54 3.59 2.70 18.60
C ILE A 54 4.65 3.03 17.53
N ALA A 55 5.84 3.46 17.96
CA ALA A 55 6.92 3.80 17.04
C ALA A 55 7.38 2.60 16.20
N GLU A 56 7.47 1.42 16.81
CA GLU A 56 7.79 0.18 16.09
C GLU A 56 6.71 -0.19 15.08
N ASN A 57 5.42 -0.09 15.45
CA ASN A 57 4.31 -0.32 14.53
C ASN A 57 4.36 0.62 13.31
N LEU A 58 4.68 1.91 13.51
CA LEU A 58 4.80 2.87 12.41
C LEU A 58 6.02 2.58 11.50
N ARG A 59 7.13 2.12 12.06
CA ARG A 59 8.34 1.75 11.29
C ARG A 59 8.16 0.53 10.42
N ILE A 60 7.13 -0.28 10.63
CA ILE A 60 6.80 -1.38 9.71
C ILE A 60 6.55 -0.85 8.29
N ALA A 61 5.87 0.31 8.18
CA ALA A 61 5.62 0.93 6.88
C ALA A 61 6.89 1.57 6.28
N ARG A 62 7.79 2.10 7.12
CA ARG A 62 9.05 2.71 6.70
C ARG A 62 10.14 2.54 7.76
N PRO A 63 10.97 1.47 7.66
CA PRO A 63 11.93 1.13 8.72
C PRO A 63 12.98 2.21 9.00
N ALA A 64 13.34 2.99 7.97
CA ALA A 64 14.31 4.07 8.06
C ALA A 64 13.74 5.40 8.59
N ALA A 65 12.46 5.44 9.00
CA ALA A 65 11.84 6.67 9.50
C ALA A 65 12.48 7.13 10.82
N THR A 66 12.90 8.40 10.84
CA THR A 66 13.41 9.08 12.04
C THR A 66 12.27 9.35 13.02
N ASP A 67 12.60 9.51 14.31
CA ASP A 67 11.61 9.85 15.34
C ASP A 67 10.82 11.12 15.00
N GLU A 68 11.46 12.11 14.38
CA GLU A 68 10.79 13.36 14.02
C GLU A 68 9.77 13.17 12.89
N GLU A 69 10.11 12.35 11.89
CA GLU A 69 9.15 12.02 10.84
C GLU A 69 7.97 11.20 11.39
N LEU A 70 8.22 10.30 12.34
CA LEU A 70 7.15 9.55 13.00
C LEU A 70 6.21 10.48 13.79
N ARG A 71 6.77 11.41 14.57
CA ARG A 71 5.96 12.42 15.28
C ARG A 71 5.17 13.27 14.28
N THR A 72 5.78 13.65 13.16
CA THR A 72 5.10 14.41 12.10
C THR A 72 3.94 13.64 11.51
N ALA A 73 4.13 12.36 11.19
CA ALA A 73 3.08 11.51 10.64
C ALA A 73 1.92 11.24 11.62
N ALA A 74 2.18 11.32 12.93
CA ALA A 74 1.18 11.12 13.97
C ALA A 74 0.43 12.40 14.40
N ARG A 75 0.77 13.56 13.84
CA ARG A 75 0.06 14.83 14.08
C ARG A 75 -1.22 14.88 13.22
N THR A 76 -2.32 15.33 13.82
CA THR A 76 -3.63 15.59 13.17
C THR A 76 -3.64 16.93 12.43
#